data_AF-A0A915KFB9-F1
#
_entry.id   AF-A0A915KFB9-F1
#
_cell.length_a   1.000
_cell.length_b   1.000
_cell.length_c   1.000
_cell.angle_alpha   90.00
_cell.angle_beta   90.00
_cell.angle_gamma   90.00
#
_symmetry.space_group_name_H-M   'P 1'
#
loop_
_entity.id
_entity.type
_entity.pdbx_description
1 polymer ?
#
loop_
_entity_poly.entity_id
_entity_poly.type
_entity_poly.pdbx_seq_one_letter_code
_entity_poly.pdbx_strand_id
1 'polypeptide(L)'
;FFNLCLNLLTKASQDFSENRNESGTSPDAKTILNLCLKVLCNITNMNEIACQKLGSLDTFMVDCITLLTDQIPNYFKSDDKFDFSTLTLGLLINLIEPCNSNRKIVISAMMKNNQSAIEALAQAFLRHDDAAKVLDQQVDQQIEIFQSQNQIVSSEFEFAQQVQETLESAVGQAGKHMEDTMIAAHIALFFGLILQQNENVAECIKQCLSNRSFEPLISKLNKLVDFLRLIDSLTSVHENAMFKAIEMLERLSDP
;
A
#
# COMPACT_ATOMS: atom_id res chain seq x y z
N PHE A 1 -0.42 25.10 -11.27
CA PHE A 1 -0.88 23.70 -11.23
C PHE A 1 -0.25 22.93 -10.06
N PHE A 2 1.07 22.68 -10.03
CA PHE A 2 1.67 21.87 -8.95
C PHE A 2 1.47 22.40 -7.52
N ASN A 3 1.56 23.72 -7.29
CA ASN A 3 1.22 24.32 -5.99
C ASN A 3 -0.27 24.18 -5.63
N LEU A 4 -1.16 24.10 -6.63
CA LEU A 4 -2.58 23.83 -6.39
C LEU A 4 -2.75 22.37 -5.92
N CYS A 5 -2.05 21.42 -6.54
CA CYS A 5 -2.06 20.02 -6.11
C CYS A 5 -1.53 19.86 -4.67
N LEU A 6 -0.43 20.54 -4.33
CA LEU A 6 0.08 20.58 -2.95
C LEU A 6 -0.97 21.15 -2.01
N ASN A 7 -1.52 22.34 -2.30
CA ASN A 7 -2.54 22.97 -1.46
C ASN A 7 -3.78 22.09 -1.29
N LEU A 8 -4.19 21.34 -2.32
CA LEU A 8 -5.32 20.42 -2.24
C LEU A 8 -4.99 19.20 -1.37
N LEU A 9 -3.79 18.63 -1.47
CA LEU A 9 -3.35 17.55 -0.58
C LEU A 9 -3.24 18.02 0.87
N THR A 10 -2.62 19.18 1.11
CA THR A 10 -2.49 19.77 2.45
C THR A 10 -3.85 20.13 3.03
N LYS A 11 -4.77 20.68 2.21
CA LYS A 11 -6.13 21.00 2.66
C LYS A 11 -6.95 19.75 2.93
N ALA A 12 -6.90 18.74 2.06
CA ALA A 12 -7.53 17.46 2.32
C ALA A 12 -6.99 16.88 3.63
N SER A 13 -5.67 16.92 3.82
CA SER A 13 -4.97 16.52 5.05
C SER A 13 -5.46 17.25 6.30
N GLN A 14 -5.73 18.56 6.20
CA GLN A 14 -6.34 19.36 7.28
C GLN A 14 -7.80 18.96 7.54
N ASP A 15 -8.62 18.88 6.49
CA ASP A 15 -10.04 18.54 6.56
C ASP A 15 -10.26 17.13 7.16
N PHE A 16 -9.35 16.17 6.91
CA PHE A 16 -9.36 14.85 7.56
C PHE A 16 -8.99 14.92 9.05
N SER A 17 -8.05 15.80 9.41
CA SER A 17 -7.52 15.91 10.78
C SER A 17 -8.42 16.68 11.76
N GLU A 18 -9.26 17.60 11.26
CA GLU A 18 -10.17 18.45 12.04
C GLU A 18 -11.52 17.77 12.30
N ASN A 19 -12.02 16.95 11.37
CA ASN A 19 -13.28 16.22 11.50
C ASN A 19 -13.17 14.90 12.27
N ARG A 20 -12.40 14.84 13.36
CA ARG A 20 -12.20 13.61 14.16
C ARG A 20 -13.48 13.05 14.80
N ASN A 21 -14.49 13.90 14.98
CA ASN A 21 -15.70 13.59 15.77
C ASN A 21 -16.99 13.51 14.93
N GLU A 22 -16.93 13.86 13.65
CA GLU A 22 -18.07 13.74 12.73
C GLU A 22 -17.79 12.58 11.77
N SER A 23 -18.71 11.61 11.73
CA SER A 23 -18.59 10.41 10.92
C SER A 23 -18.64 10.73 9.43
N GLY A 24 -17.47 11.05 8.85
CA GLY A 24 -17.24 11.10 7.42
C GLY A 24 -16.70 12.44 6.93
N THR A 25 -15.65 12.37 6.12
CA THR A 25 -15.21 13.47 5.27
C THR A 25 -16.33 13.89 4.33
N SER A 26 -16.44 15.20 4.03
CA SER A 26 -17.35 15.69 2.99
C SER A 26 -17.15 14.89 1.68
N PRO A 27 -18.23 14.36 1.06
CA PRO A 27 -18.16 13.64 -0.21
C PRO A 27 -17.40 14.40 -1.30
N ASP A 28 -17.45 15.74 -1.27
CA ASP A 28 -16.80 16.61 -2.23
C ASP A 28 -15.27 16.59 -2.07
N ALA A 29 -14.77 16.61 -0.82
CA ALA A 29 -13.33 16.61 -0.55
C ALA A 29 -12.66 15.29 -1.00
N LYS A 30 -13.32 14.15 -0.75
CA LYS A 30 -12.85 12.83 -1.23
C LYS A 30 -12.82 12.76 -2.74
N THR A 31 -13.88 13.24 -3.40
CA THR A 31 -13.97 13.26 -4.86
C THR A 31 -12.84 14.07 -5.48
N ILE A 32 -12.59 15.26 -4.94
CA ILE A 32 -11.50 16.14 -5.38
C ILE A 32 -10.14 15.48 -5.19
N LEU A 33 -9.89 14.88 -4.01
CA LEU A 33 -8.64 14.18 -3.75
C LEU A 33 -8.41 13.02 -4.72
N ASN A 34 -9.42 12.19 -4.98
CA ASN A 34 -9.35 11.08 -5.93
C ASN A 34 -8.97 11.59 -7.34
N LEU A 35 -9.66 12.63 -7.83
CA LEU A 35 -9.35 13.25 -9.12
C LEU A 35 -7.92 13.82 -9.14
N CYS A 36 -7.48 14.46 -8.06
CA CYS A 36 -6.12 14.99 -7.95
C CYS A 36 -5.08 13.88 -8.03
N LEU A 37 -5.23 12.79 -7.26
CA LEU A 37 -4.32 11.66 -7.27
C LEU A 37 -4.24 11.04 -8.67
N LYS A 38 -5.38 10.82 -9.33
CA LYS A 38 -5.44 10.29 -10.70
C LYS A 38 -4.70 11.18 -11.71
N VAL A 39 -4.94 12.49 -11.66
CA VAL A 39 -4.24 13.44 -12.54
C VAL A 39 -2.75 13.47 -12.24
N LEU A 40 -2.35 13.45 -10.97
CA LEU A 40 -0.94 13.42 -10.56
C LEU A 40 -0.26 12.16 -11.07
N CYS A 41 -0.84 10.97 -10.84
CA CYS A 41 -0.34 9.71 -11.38
C CYS A 41 -0.10 9.79 -12.89
N ASN A 42 -1.08 10.30 -13.64
CA ASN A 42 -0.97 10.43 -15.09
C ASN A 42 0.14 11.40 -15.52
N ILE A 43 0.29 12.53 -14.82
CA ILE A 43 1.32 13.52 -15.15
C ILE A 43 2.73 13.03 -14.79
N THR A 44 2.86 12.23 -13.72
CA THR A 44 4.15 11.66 -13.27
C THR A 44 4.55 10.40 -14.03
N ASN A 45 3.61 9.68 -14.64
CA ASN A 45 3.90 8.44 -15.35
C ASN A 45 4.89 8.70 -16.50
N MET A 46 6.05 8.02 -16.46
CA MET A 46 7.15 8.17 -17.43
C MET A 46 7.58 9.62 -17.68
N ASN A 47 7.44 10.51 -16.70
CA ASN A 47 7.76 11.93 -16.81
C ASN A 47 8.66 12.41 -15.68
N GLU A 48 9.96 12.17 -15.83
CA GLU A 48 10.99 12.50 -14.83
C GLU A 48 10.98 13.99 -14.42
N ILE A 49 10.71 14.91 -15.35
CA ILE A 49 10.65 16.35 -15.06
C ILE A 49 9.49 16.67 -14.10
N ALA A 50 8.31 16.09 -14.35
CA ALA A 50 7.19 16.24 -13.46
C ALA A 50 7.48 15.61 -12.08
N CYS A 51 8.09 14.42 -12.07
CA CYS A 51 8.48 13.74 -10.83
C CYS A 51 9.45 14.58 -10.00
N GLN A 52 10.52 15.08 -10.60
CA GLN A 52 11.49 15.94 -9.92
C GLN A 52 10.84 17.24 -9.43
N LYS A 53 9.95 17.85 -10.22
CA LYS A 53 9.30 19.11 -9.84
C LYS A 53 8.32 18.94 -8.69
N LEU A 54 7.52 17.87 -8.70
CA LEU A 54 6.56 17.56 -7.64
C LEU A 54 7.25 17.12 -6.36
N GLY A 55 8.20 16.19 -6.46
CA GLY A 55 8.92 15.66 -5.29
C GLY A 55 9.80 16.70 -4.58
N SER A 56 10.20 17.77 -5.27
CA SER A 56 10.95 18.90 -4.69
C SER A 56 10.06 19.99 -4.09
N LEU A 57 8.74 19.90 -4.22
CA LEU A 57 7.85 20.82 -3.52
C LEU A 57 7.93 20.60 -2.01
N ASP A 58 7.89 21.70 -1.26
CA ASP A 58 7.87 21.65 0.19
C ASP A 58 6.69 20.81 0.68
N THR A 59 6.96 19.99 1.71
CA THR A 59 6.06 19.01 2.34
C THR A 59 5.38 17.97 1.45
N PHE A 60 5.40 18.08 0.12
CA PHE A 60 4.58 17.24 -0.77
C PHE A 60 4.78 15.73 -0.57
N MET A 61 6.04 15.27 -0.51
CA MET A 61 6.35 13.87 -0.25
C MET A 61 5.86 13.43 1.14
N VAL A 62 6.05 14.28 2.16
CA VAL A 62 5.59 14.04 3.53
C VAL A 62 4.07 13.99 3.62
N ASP A 63 3.36 14.85 2.90
CA ASP A 63 1.90 14.89 2.85
C ASP A 63 1.34 13.64 2.17
N CYS A 64 1.95 13.17 1.07
CA CYS A 64 1.58 11.89 0.43
C CYS A 64 1.81 10.69 1.36
N ILE A 65 2.94 10.65 2.07
CA ILE A 65 3.22 9.57 3.03
C ILE A 65 2.29 9.66 4.24
N THR A 66 1.94 10.87 4.71
CA THR A 66 0.97 11.07 5.78
C THR A 66 -0.43 10.59 5.36
N LEU A 67 -0.82 10.90 4.12
CA LEU A 67 -2.08 10.42 3.55
C LEU A 67 -2.16 8.89 3.60
N LEU A 68 -1.10 8.21 3.13
CA LEU A 68 -1.00 6.76 3.12
C LEU A 68 -0.95 6.12 4.51
N THR A 69 -0.11 6.65 5.39
CA THR A 69 0.26 5.97 6.65
C THR A 69 -0.67 6.32 7.82
N ASP A 70 -1.29 7.49 7.78
CA ASP A 70 -2.15 7.99 8.87
C ASP A 70 -3.59 8.21 8.38
N GLN A 71 -3.80 8.97 7.31
CA GLN A 71 -5.14 9.47 7.03
C GLN A 71 -6.07 8.44 6.41
N ILE A 72 -5.59 7.70 5.41
CA ILE A 72 -6.38 6.63 4.78
C ILE A 72 -6.78 5.56 5.82
N PRO A 73 -5.86 5.03 6.65
CA PRO A 73 -6.23 4.05 7.68
C PRO A 73 -7.27 4.57 8.69
N ASN A 74 -7.19 5.84 9.10
CA ASN A 74 -7.95 6.37 10.22
C ASN A 74 -9.26 7.09 9.83
N TYR A 75 -9.34 7.70 8.64
CA TYR A 75 -10.45 8.57 8.26
C TYR A 75 -11.28 8.09 7.06
N PHE A 76 -10.79 7.10 6.31
CA PHE A 76 -11.50 6.58 5.13
C PHE A 76 -12.39 5.39 5.53
N LYS A 77 -13.50 5.21 4.81
CA LYS A 77 -14.37 4.03 4.97
C LYS A 77 -13.68 2.82 4.35
N SER A 78 -14.03 1.62 4.81
CA SER A 78 -13.39 0.37 4.35
C SER A 78 -13.32 0.30 2.82
N ASP A 79 -14.43 0.57 2.14
CA ASP A 79 -14.57 0.49 0.68
C ASP A 79 -13.70 1.52 -0.08
N ASP A 80 -13.28 2.62 0.57
CA ASP A 80 -12.43 3.63 -0.06
C ASP A 80 -10.93 3.35 0.18
N LYS A 81 -10.57 2.60 1.22
CA LYS A 81 -9.18 2.51 1.70
C LYS A 81 -8.24 1.95 0.64
N PHE A 82 -8.67 0.90 -0.05
CA PHE A 82 -7.86 0.24 -1.06
C PHE A 82 -7.59 1.17 -2.27
N ASP A 83 -8.62 1.77 -2.84
CA ASP A 83 -8.52 2.67 -3.99
C ASP A 83 -7.59 3.86 -3.72
N PHE A 84 -7.73 4.50 -2.55
CA PHE A 84 -6.87 5.63 -2.20
C PHE A 84 -5.44 5.21 -1.85
N SER A 85 -5.25 4.04 -1.22
CA SER A 85 -3.92 3.51 -0.93
C SER A 85 -3.17 3.19 -2.21
N THR A 86 -3.80 2.52 -3.17
CA THR A 86 -3.20 2.16 -4.45
C THR A 86 -2.86 3.39 -5.29
N LEU A 87 -3.75 4.39 -5.36
CA LEU A 87 -3.46 5.66 -6.04
C LEU A 87 -2.31 6.43 -5.38
N THR A 88 -2.28 6.50 -4.06
CA THR A 88 -1.23 7.22 -3.32
C THR A 88 0.12 6.51 -3.45
N LEU A 89 0.15 5.18 -3.36
CA LEU A 89 1.35 4.38 -3.58
C LEU A 89 1.84 4.47 -5.03
N GLY A 90 0.94 4.38 -6.01
CA GLY A 90 1.27 4.54 -7.42
C GLY A 90 1.91 5.90 -7.70
N LEU A 91 1.37 6.98 -7.12
CA LEU A 91 1.98 8.30 -7.20
C LEU A 91 3.37 8.33 -6.55
N LEU A 92 3.51 7.83 -5.33
CA LEU A 92 4.79 7.79 -4.61
C LEU A 92 5.85 7.00 -5.40
N ILE A 93 5.51 5.85 -5.96
CA ILE A 93 6.38 5.03 -6.81
C ILE A 93 6.80 5.81 -8.06
N ASN A 94 5.85 6.41 -8.80
CA ASN A 94 6.15 7.23 -9.97
C ASN A 94 7.15 8.36 -9.65
N LEU A 95 7.01 8.99 -8.47
CA LEU A 95 7.88 10.09 -8.05
C LEU A 95 9.30 9.64 -7.74
N ILE A 96 9.49 8.44 -7.18
CA ILE A 96 10.80 7.99 -6.71
C ILE A 96 11.55 7.10 -7.70
N GLU A 97 10.85 6.40 -8.59
CA GLU A 97 11.44 5.44 -9.51
C GLU A 97 12.51 6.09 -10.42
N PRO A 98 12.20 7.16 -11.17
CA PRO A 98 13.21 7.81 -12.02
C PRO A 98 14.12 8.77 -11.24
N CYS A 99 13.71 9.28 -10.07
CA CYS A 99 14.37 10.43 -9.43
C CYS A 99 15.11 10.08 -8.13
N ASN A 100 16.44 9.94 -8.20
CA ASN A 100 17.27 9.72 -6.99
C ASN A 100 17.19 10.88 -5.98
N SER A 101 17.00 12.12 -6.44
CA SER A 101 16.78 13.26 -5.54
C SER A 101 15.53 13.07 -4.68
N ASN A 102 14.45 12.55 -5.27
CA ASN A 102 13.21 12.29 -4.54
C ASN A 102 13.37 11.14 -3.54
N ARG A 103 14.13 10.09 -3.89
CA ARG A 103 14.52 9.04 -2.94
C ARG A 103 15.22 9.62 -1.71
N LYS A 104 16.20 10.51 -1.92
CA LYS A 104 16.92 11.19 -0.83
C LYS A 104 16.01 12.06 0.03
N ILE A 105 15.02 12.74 -0.55
CA ILE A 105 14.02 13.52 0.20
C ILE A 105 13.22 12.61 1.12
N VAL A 106 12.77 11.44 0.64
CA VAL A 106 12.04 10.47 1.48
C VAL A 106 12.93 9.94 2.60
N ILE A 107 14.18 9.59 2.29
CA ILE A 107 15.14 9.05 3.26
C ILE A 107 15.38 10.03 4.42
N SER A 108 15.45 11.34 4.14
CA SER A 108 15.67 12.37 5.15
C SER A 108 14.39 12.95 5.76
N ALA A 109 13.21 12.54 5.28
CA ALA A 109 11.95 13.11 5.70
C ALA A 109 11.56 12.67 7.12
N MET A 110 11.13 13.67 7.91
CA MET A 110 10.53 13.47 9.22
C MET A 110 9.02 13.73 9.14
N MET A 111 8.24 12.83 9.70
CA MET A 111 6.80 12.90 9.80
C MET A 111 6.38 13.83 10.95
N LYS A 112 5.11 14.27 10.96
CA LYS A 112 4.57 15.19 11.98
C LYS A 112 4.68 14.68 13.42
N ASN A 113 4.75 13.37 13.60
CA ASN A 113 4.92 12.69 14.89
C ASN A 113 6.40 12.47 15.28
N ASN A 114 7.35 13.15 14.62
CA ASN A 114 8.81 13.01 14.80
C ASN A 114 9.37 11.61 14.49
N GLN A 115 8.60 10.77 13.80
CA GLN A 115 9.07 9.52 13.23
C GLN A 115 9.68 9.76 11.84
N SER A 116 10.65 8.96 11.41
CA SER A 116 11.13 9.02 10.03
C SER A 116 10.07 8.51 9.05
N ALA A 117 10.09 9.00 7.81
CA ALA A 117 9.22 8.49 6.75
C ALA A 117 9.43 6.99 6.49
N ILE A 118 10.68 6.51 6.63
CA ILE A 118 11.04 5.09 6.49
C ILE A 118 10.33 4.23 7.52
N GLU A 119 10.38 4.61 8.80
CA GLU A 119 9.69 3.88 9.87
C GLU A 119 8.17 3.89 9.66
N ALA A 120 7.58 5.01 9.21
CA ALA A 120 6.14 5.12 8.99
C ALA A 120 5.66 4.18 7.86
N LEU A 121 6.43 4.10 6.77
CA LEU A 121 6.17 3.18 5.66
C LEU A 121 6.39 1.72 6.06
N ALA A 122 7.41 1.42 6.88
CA ALA A 122 7.66 0.07 7.38
C ALA A 122 6.52 -0.41 8.29
N GLN A 123 5.99 0.46 9.16
CA GLN A 123 4.81 0.16 9.96
C GLN A 123 3.56 -0.04 9.10
N ALA A 124 3.39 0.74 8.02
CA ALA A 124 2.31 0.51 7.08
C ALA A 124 2.45 -0.85 6.39
N PHE A 125 3.65 -1.23 5.96
CA PHE A 125 3.92 -2.56 5.41
C PHE A 125 3.53 -3.66 6.40
N LEU A 126 4.03 -3.60 7.64
CA LEU A 126 3.76 -4.62 8.66
C LEU A 126 2.28 -4.74 8.99
N ARG A 127 1.55 -3.61 9.09
CA ARG A 127 0.09 -3.63 9.31
C ARG A 127 -0.65 -4.40 8.22
N HIS A 128 -0.32 -4.16 6.95
CA HIS A 128 -0.97 -4.86 5.84
C HIS A 128 -0.51 -6.32 5.72
N ASP A 129 0.77 -6.60 5.95
CA ASP A 129 1.28 -7.98 5.96
C ASP A 129 0.63 -8.83 7.06
N ASP A 130 0.54 -8.29 8.28
CA ASP A 130 -0.10 -8.97 9.40
C ASP A 130 -1.62 -9.11 9.19
N ALA A 131 -2.30 -8.09 8.66
CA ALA A 131 -3.73 -8.16 8.35
C ALA A 131 -4.03 -9.27 7.32
N ALA A 132 -3.22 -9.39 6.28
CA ALA A 132 -3.33 -10.48 5.31
C ALA A 132 -3.12 -11.86 5.99
N LYS A 133 -2.07 -12.01 6.80
CA LYS A 133 -1.78 -13.29 7.49
C LYS A 133 -2.88 -13.70 8.47
N VAL A 134 -3.48 -12.75 9.18
CA VAL A 134 -4.60 -13.02 10.10
C VAL A 134 -5.81 -13.50 9.31
N LEU A 135 -6.09 -12.92 8.14
CA LEU A 135 -7.19 -13.36 7.29
C LEU A 135 -6.95 -14.76 6.72
N ASP A 136 -5.73 -15.10 6.28
CA ASP A 136 -5.39 -16.45 5.84
C ASP A 136 -5.71 -17.49 6.94
N GLN A 137 -5.29 -17.22 8.18
CA GLN A 137 -5.56 -18.08 9.34
C GLN A 137 -7.06 -18.20 9.65
N GLN A 138 -7.82 -17.11 9.49
CA GLN A 138 -9.27 -17.12 9.72
C GLN A 138 -10.01 -17.93 8.66
N VAL A 139 -9.62 -17.81 7.38
CA VAL A 139 -10.19 -18.59 6.28
C VAL A 139 -9.92 -20.08 6.49
N ASP A 140 -8.69 -20.46 6.86
CA ASP A 140 -8.34 -21.86 7.13
C ASP A 140 -9.20 -22.46 8.26
N GLN A 141 -9.36 -21.72 9.37
CA GLN A 141 -10.23 -22.14 10.49
C GLN A 141 -11.70 -22.25 10.08
N GLN A 142 -12.22 -21.33 9.27
CA GLN A 142 -13.60 -21.39 8.80
C GLN A 142 -13.86 -22.61 7.92
N ILE A 143 -12.90 -22.98 7.05
CA ILE A 143 -13.00 -24.17 6.21
C ILE A 143 -13.06 -25.44 7.08
N GLU A 144 -12.22 -25.55 8.11
CA GLU A 144 -12.22 -26.68 9.04
C GLU A 144 -13.55 -26.81 9.81
N ILE A 145 -14.10 -25.69 10.28
CA ILE A 145 -15.39 -25.64 10.98
C ILE A 145 -16.53 -26.06 10.04
N PHE A 146 -16.55 -25.54 8.81
CA PHE A 146 -17.58 -25.86 7.82
C PHE A 146 -17.58 -27.37 7.47
N GLN A 147 -16.40 -27.95 7.24
CA GLN A 147 -16.27 -29.39 7.00
C GLN A 147 -16.81 -30.24 8.16
N SER A 148 -16.64 -29.77 9.40
CA SER A 148 -17.12 -30.46 10.60
C SER A 148 -18.64 -30.33 10.80
N GLN A 149 -19.24 -29.19 10.44
CA GLN A 149 -20.68 -28.93 10.60
C GLN A 149 -21.55 -29.61 9.52
N ASN A 150 -20.98 -29.88 8.34
CA ASN A 150 -21.67 -30.58 7.24
C ASN A 150 -22.19 -31.98 7.61
N GLN A 151 -21.77 -32.57 8.72
CA GLN A 151 -22.25 -33.88 9.20
C GLN A 151 -23.56 -33.82 10.00
N ILE A 152 -24.06 -32.62 10.35
CA ILE A 152 -25.13 -32.43 11.35
C ILE A 152 -26.43 -31.85 10.74
N VAL A 153 -26.36 -31.21 9.56
CA VAL A 153 -27.51 -30.51 8.96
C VAL A 153 -28.51 -31.51 8.36
N SER A 154 -29.75 -31.49 8.85
CA SER A 154 -30.81 -32.44 8.47
C SER A 154 -31.72 -31.97 7.33
N SER A 155 -31.66 -30.70 6.91
CA SER A 155 -32.46 -30.17 5.80
C SER A 155 -31.60 -29.61 4.66
N GLU A 156 -31.99 -29.93 3.43
CA GLU A 156 -31.28 -29.51 2.21
C GLU A 156 -31.33 -27.99 1.98
N PHE A 157 -32.41 -27.34 2.45
CA PHE A 157 -32.60 -25.89 2.37
C PHE A 157 -31.68 -25.12 3.35
N GLU A 158 -31.59 -25.56 4.61
CA GLU A 158 -30.66 -24.94 5.59
C GLU A 158 -29.20 -25.14 5.18
N PHE A 159 -28.88 -26.32 4.62
CA PHE A 159 -27.55 -26.58 4.08
C PHE A 159 -27.20 -25.63 2.93
N ALA A 160 -28.12 -25.45 1.96
CA ALA A 160 -27.90 -24.54 0.84
C ALA A 160 -27.69 -23.09 1.30
N GLN A 161 -28.47 -22.62 2.29
CA GLN A 161 -28.31 -21.28 2.86
C GLN A 161 -26.97 -21.13 3.58
N GLN A 162 -26.56 -22.10 4.40
CA GLN A 162 -25.29 -22.08 5.12
C GLN A 162 -24.08 -22.11 4.18
N VAL A 163 -24.16 -22.88 3.09
CA VAL A 163 -23.15 -22.89 2.02
C VAL A 163 -23.04 -21.51 1.38
N GLN A 164 -24.17 -20.88 1.06
CA GLN A 164 -24.18 -19.55 0.44
C GLN A 164 -23.56 -18.48 1.36
N GLU A 165 -23.96 -18.42 2.63
CA GLU A 165 -23.42 -17.46 3.60
C GLU A 165 -21.91 -17.65 3.82
N THR A 166 -21.46 -18.91 3.90
CA THR A 166 -20.03 -19.24 4.04
C THR A 166 -19.25 -18.82 2.80
N LEU A 167 -19.80 -19.05 1.61
CA LEU A 167 -19.18 -18.65 0.35
C LEU A 167 -19.06 -17.13 0.23
N GLU A 168 -20.13 -16.39 0.53
CA GLU A 168 -20.13 -14.92 0.52
C GLU A 168 -19.09 -14.35 1.51
N SER A 169 -19.00 -14.94 2.71
CA SER A 169 -17.98 -14.54 3.70
C SER A 169 -16.56 -14.83 3.21
N ALA A 170 -16.32 -16.03 2.66
CA ALA A 170 -15.01 -16.42 2.16
C ALA A 170 -14.55 -15.53 0.99
N VAL A 171 -15.46 -15.19 0.07
CA VAL A 171 -15.18 -14.27 -1.04
C VAL A 171 -14.82 -12.88 -0.52
N GLY A 172 -15.58 -12.36 0.46
CA GLY A 172 -15.29 -11.06 1.08
C GLY A 172 -13.92 -11.04 1.79
N GLN A 173 -13.59 -12.10 2.52
CA GLN A 173 -12.29 -12.23 3.20
C GLN A 173 -11.14 -12.37 2.21
N ALA A 174 -11.30 -13.14 1.13
CA ALA A 174 -10.32 -13.26 0.07
C ALA A 174 -10.07 -11.91 -0.61
N GLY A 175 -11.13 -11.14 -0.88
CA GLY A 175 -11.03 -9.77 -1.41
C GLY A 175 -10.16 -8.89 -0.50
N LYS A 176 -10.46 -8.85 0.80
CA LYS A 176 -9.69 -8.06 1.75
C LYS A 176 -8.23 -8.53 1.90
N HIS A 177 -8.00 -9.84 1.95
CA HIS A 177 -6.66 -10.41 1.96
C HIS A 177 -5.85 -9.97 0.72
N MET A 178 -6.49 -9.96 -0.45
CA MET A 178 -5.86 -9.48 -1.68
C MET A 178 -5.54 -7.99 -1.61
N GLU A 179 -6.45 -7.16 -1.10
CA GLU A 179 -6.22 -5.72 -0.92
C GLU A 179 -4.98 -5.46 -0.05
N ASP A 180 -4.92 -6.09 1.13
CA ASP A 180 -3.79 -5.98 2.07
C ASP A 180 -2.48 -6.49 1.44
N THR A 181 -2.53 -7.63 0.76
CA THR A 181 -1.35 -8.21 0.07
C THR A 181 -0.84 -7.28 -1.04
N MET A 182 -1.73 -6.69 -1.83
CA MET A 182 -1.39 -5.77 -2.90
C MET A 182 -0.75 -4.49 -2.36
N ILE A 183 -1.32 -3.90 -1.30
CA ILE A 183 -0.76 -2.70 -0.66
C ILE A 183 0.64 -3.00 -0.08
N ALA A 184 0.79 -4.11 0.65
CA ALA A 184 2.08 -4.53 1.19
C ALA A 184 3.14 -4.73 0.09
N ALA A 185 2.77 -5.33 -1.04
CA ALA A 185 3.67 -5.53 -2.16
C ALA A 185 4.12 -4.23 -2.84
N HIS A 186 3.22 -3.23 -2.97
CA HIS A 186 3.61 -1.91 -3.49
C HIS A 186 4.54 -1.15 -2.53
N ILE A 187 4.35 -1.28 -1.20
CA ILE A 187 5.30 -0.72 -0.22
C ILE A 187 6.65 -1.46 -0.32
N ALA A 188 6.65 -2.77 -0.54
CA ALA A 188 7.88 -3.53 -0.76
C ALA A 188 8.61 -3.08 -2.05
N LEU A 189 7.88 -2.83 -3.14
CA LEU A 189 8.42 -2.21 -4.36
C LEU A 189 9.04 -0.85 -4.05
N PHE A 190 8.33 -0.01 -3.31
CA PHE A 190 8.82 1.29 -2.89
C PHE A 190 10.14 1.19 -2.13
N PHE A 191 10.28 0.27 -1.17
CA PHE A 191 11.54 0.06 -0.46
C PHE A 191 12.67 -0.45 -1.37
N GLY A 192 12.40 -1.39 -2.27
CA GLY A 192 13.37 -1.84 -3.26
C GLY A 192 13.86 -0.70 -4.16
N LEU A 193 12.98 0.22 -4.55
CA LEU A 193 13.34 1.44 -5.30
C LEU A 193 14.16 2.42 -4.45
N ILE A 194 13.79 2.66 -3.18
CA ILE A 194 14.53 3.54 -2.27
C ILE A 194 16.00 3.12 -2.17
N LEU A 195 16.26 1.82 -2.07
CA LEU A 195 17.60 1.26 -1.93
C LEU A 195 18.46 1.43 -3.19
N GLN A 196 17.85 1.62 -4.37
CA GLN A 196 18.60 1.88 -5.58
C GLN A 196 19.41 3.18 -5.45
N GLN A 197 20.74 3.03 -5.46
CA GLN A 197 21.71 4.11 -5.25
C GLN A 197 21.71 4.72 -3.83
N ASN A 198 21.06 4.08 -2.84
CA ASN A 198 21.01 4.52 -1.45
C ASN A 198 21.09 3.34 -0.45
N GLU A 199 22.00 2.40 -0.71
CA GLU A 199 22.17 1.15 0.07
C GLU A 199 22.48 1.40 1.56
N ASN A 200 23.01 2.56 1.90
CA ASN A 200 23.32 2.96 3.27
C ASN A 200 22.09 3.01 4.19
N VAL A 201 20.87 3.01 3.65
CA VAL A 201 19.61 3.02 4.41
C VAL A 201 19.10 1.60 4.69
N ALA A 202 19.72 0.57 4.10
CA ALA A 202 19.27 -0.83 4.23
C ALA A 202 19.13 -1.28 5.68
N GLU A 203 20.14 -1.00 6.51
CA GLU A 203 20.12 -1.40 7.92
C GLU A 203 19.01 -0.67 8.71
N CYS A 204 18.74 0.59 8.39
CA CYS A 204 17.63 1.34 8.98
C CYS A 204 16.28 0.71 8.62
N ILE A 205 16.07 0.34 7.35
CA ILE A 205 14.83 -0.33 6.93
C ILE A 205 14.70 -1.70 7.62
N LYS A 206 15.77 -2.51 7.65
CA LYS A 206 15.78 -3.82 8.33
C LYS A 206 15.38 -3.67 9.80
N GLN A 207 15.92 -2.68 10.51
CA GLN A 207 15.57 -2.44 11.93
C GLN A 207 14.09 -2.14 12.16
N CYS A 208 13.38 -1.66 11.13
CA CYS A 208 11.95 -1.40 11.18
C CYS A 208 11.08 -2.61 10.80
N LEU A 209 11.67 -3.69 10.27
CA LEU A 209 10.97 -4.89 9.81
C LEU A 209 11.08 -6.04 10.80
N SER A 210 10.14 -6.98 10.71
CA SER A 210 10.17 -8.24 11.46
C SER A 210 11.47 -9.01 11.20
N ASN A 211 12.10 -9.53 12.25
CA ASN A 211 13.33 -10.33 12.19
C ASN A 211 14.54 -9.63 11.54
N ARG A 212 14.50 -8.30 11.34
CA ARG A 212 15.55 -7.54 10.67
C ARG A 212 15.94 -8.08 9.30
N SER A 213 14.94 -8.53 8.53
CA SER A 213 15.12 -9.18 7.23
C SER A 213 14.27 -8.52 6.14
N PHE A 214 14.75 -8.57 4.89
CA PHE A 214 13.96 -8.19 3.72
C PHE A 214 13.11 -9.33 3.16
N GLU A 215 13.21 -10.54 3.71
CA GLU A 215 12.43 -11.70 3.25
C GLU A 215 10.93 -11.41 3.14
N PRO A 216 10.27 -10.73 4.12
CA PRO A 216 8.85 -10.40 3.99
C PRO A 216 8.55 -9.48 2.79
N LEU A 217 9.45 -8.54 2.49
CA LEU A 217 9.29 -7.65 1.33
C LEU A 217 9.42 -8.43 0.01
N ILE A 218 10.44 -9.28 -0.09
CA ILE A 218 10.72 -10.11 -1.26
C ILE A 218 9.54 -11.07 -1.51
N SER A 219 9.04 -11.71 -0.45
CA SER A 219 7.88 -12.61 -0.51
C SER A 219 6.65 -11.92 -1.08
N LYS A 220 6.34 -10.69 -0.65
CA LYS A 220 5.19 -9.92 -1.18
C LYS A 220 5.40 -9.47 -2.61
N LEU A 221 6.61 -9.05 -2.98
CA LEU A 221 6.93 -8.68 -4.36
C LEU A 221 6.76 -9.87 -5.32
N ASN A 222 7.25 -11.06 -4.95
CA ASN A 222 7.07 -12.26 -5.77
C ASN A 222 5.59 -12.60 -5.95
N LYS A 223 4.78 -12.54 -4.88
CA LYS A 223 3.31 -12.72 -4.98
C LYS A 223 2.66 -11.73 -5.94
N LEU A 224 3.09 -10.47 -5.93
CA LEU A 224 2.59 -9.45 -6.87
C LEU A 224 2.99 -9.75 -8.32
N VAL A 225 4.24 -10.16 -8.56
CA VAL A 225 4.71 -10.56 -9.90
C VAL A 225 3.88 -11.73 -10.42
N ASP A 226 3.68 -12.77 -9.61
CA ASP A 226 2.90 -13.96 -9.98
C ASP A 226 1.44 -13.59 -10.25
N PHE A 227 0.85 -12.72 -9.44
CA PHE A 227 -0.51 -12.22 -9.65
C PHE A 227 -0.64 -11.46 -10.98
N LEU A 228 0.27 -10.52 -11.27
CA LEU A 228 0.22 -9.72 -12.50
C LEU A 228 0.42 -10.56 -13.76
N ARG A 229 1.21 -11.64 -13.68
CA ARG A 229 1.36 -12.65 -14.73
C ARG A 229 0.08 -13.43 -14.95
N LEU A 230 -0.59 -13.84 -13.87
CA LEU A 230 -1.83 -14.60 -13.95
C LEU A 230 -2.94 -13.84 -14.67
N ILE A 231 -3.04 -12.53 -14.44
CA ILE A 231 -4.07 -11.67 -15.05
C ILE A 231 -3.62 -10.98 -16.35
N ASP A 232 -2.48 -11.38 -16.93
CA ASP A 232 -1.92 -10.82 -18.18
C ASP A 232 -1.80 -9.28 -18.18
N SER A 233 -1.45 -8.71 -17.02
CA SER A 233 -1.32 -7.25 -16.82
C SER A 233 0.13 -6.80 -16.62
N LEU A 234 1.07 -7.74 -16.62
CA LEU A 234 2.49 -7.47 -16.42
C LEU A 234 3.09 -6.84 -17.69
N THR A 235 3.25 -5.52 -17.68
CA THR A 235 3.97 -4.83 -18.76
C THR A 235 5.49 -4.94 -18.55
N SER A 236 6.27 -4.84 -19.62
CA SER A 236 7.75 -4.83 -19.56
C SER A 236 8.35 -3.74 -18.64
N VAL A 237 7.69 -2.60 -18.46
CA VAL A 237 8.17 -1.53 -17.57
C VAL A 237 8.00 -1.95 -16.10
N HIS A 238 6.78 -2.31 -15.69
CA HIS A 238 6.49 -2.83 -14.35
C HIS A 238 7.36 -4.04 -14.00
N GLU A 239 7.56 -4.95 -14.95
CA GLU A 239 8.39 -6.14 -14.79
C GLU A 239 9.85 -5.77 -14.45
N ASN A 240 10.46 -4.86 -15.22
CA ASN A 240 11.82 -4.41 -14.98
C ASN A 240 11.99 -3.73 -13.62
N ALA A 241 11.04 -2.90 -13.19
CA ALA A 241 11.09 -2.21 -11.91
C ALA A 241 11.04 -3.19 -10.74
N MET A 242 10.11 -4.15 -10.78
CA MET A 242 9.94 -5.17 -9.74
C MET A 242 11.14 -6.11 -9.66
N PHE A 243 11.66 -6.60 -10.79
CA PHE A 243 12.84 -7.48 -10.77
C PHE A 243 14.08 -6.79 -10.20
N LYS A 244 14.32 -5.53 -10.59
CA LYS A 244 15.43 -4.75 -10.02
C LYS A 244 15.24 -4.51 -8.52
N ALA A 245 14.01 -4.28 -8.07
CA ALA A 245 13.70 -4.14 -6.66
C ALA A 245 13.95 -5.45 -5.88
N ILE A 246 13.52 -6.59 -6.41
CA ILE A 246 13.76 -7.92 -5.82
C ILE A 246 15.26 -8.21 -5.75
N GLU A 247 15.99 -8.07 -6.86
CA GLU A 247 17.44 -8.31 -6.93
C GLU A 247 18.20 -7.42 -5.93
N MET A 248 17.79 -6.16 -5.79
CA MET A 248 18.36 -5.23 -4.81
C MET A 248 18.14 -5.71 -3.37
N LEU A 249 16.93 -6.15 -3.03
CA LEU A 249 16.59 -6.65 -1.70
C LEU A 249 17.31 -7.97 -1.39
N GLU A 250 17.39 -8.89 -2.35
CA GLU A 250 18.11 -10.16 -2.22
C GLU A 250 19.60 -9.93 -1.99
N ARG A 251 20.25 -9.13 -2.84
CA ARG A 251 21.68 -8.81 -2.70
C ARG A 251 22.02 -8.18 -1.35
N LEU A 252 21.13 -7.33 -0.82
CA LEU A 252 21.32 -6.69 0.48
C LEU A 252 20.87 -7.58 1.65
N SER A 253 20.29 -8.75 1.39
CA SER A 253 19.94 -9.76 2.40
C SER A 253 21.12 -10.70 2.70
N ASP A 254 22.02 -10.88 1.74
CA ASP A 254 23.24 -11.68 1.93
C ASP A 254 24.22 -10.98 2.89
N PRO A 255 24.84 -11.71 3.85
CA PRO A 255 25.73 -11.18 4.88
C PRO A 255 27.09 -10.70 4.37
#